data_AF-A0A972F6K2-F1
#
_entry.id   AF-A0A972F6K2-F1
#
_cell.length_a   1.000
_cell.length_b   1.000
_cell.length_c   1.000
_cell.angle_alpha   90.00
_cell.angle_beta   90.00
_cell.angle_gamma   90.00
#
_symmetry.space_group_name_H-M   'P 1'
#
loop_
_entity.id
_entity.type
_entity.pdbx_description
1 polymer ?
#
loop_
_entity_poly.entity_id
_entity_poly.type
_entity_poly.pdbx_seq_one_letter_code
_entity_poly.pdbx_strand_id
1 'polypeptide(L)' 'MIRDLYEKAGILHGHYCPGLAIGVRAGFEANRILQIESRGHHLYCIAEGRACHLDGLQM' A
#
# COMPACT_ATOMS: atom_id res chain seq x y z
N MET A 1 5.51 -2.42 -11.63
CA MET A 1 4.96 -3.76 -11.29
C MET A 1 4.76 -3.85 -9.79
N ILE A 2 3.94 -4.78 -9.28
CA ILE A 2 3.68 -4.90 -7.83
C ILE A 2 4.95 -5.12 -7.00
N ARG A 3 5.95 -5.81 -7.57
CA ARG A 3 7.26 -6.02 -6.96
C ARG A 3 7.96 -4.70 -6.65
N ASP A 4 7.98 -3.76 -7.59
CA ASP A 4 8.64 -2.46 -7.42
C ASP A 4 7.97 -1.63 -6.30
N LEU A 5 6.65 -1.79 -6.12
CA LEU A 5 5.92 -1.17 -5.01
C LEU A 5 6.36 -1.78 -3.68
N TYR A 6 6.53 -3.10 -3.60
CA TYR A 6 7.01 -3.77 -2.40
C TYR A 6 8.45 -3.39 -2.04
N GLU A 7 9.32 -3.25 -3.03
CA GLU A 7 10.71 -2.81 -2.82
C GLU A 7 10.74 -1.38 -2.26
N LYS A 8 9.94 -0.46 -2.81
CA LYS A 8 9.79 0.90 -2.29
C LYS A 8 9.18 0.92 -0.88
N ALA A 9 8.17 0.09 -0.65
CA ALA A 9 7.54 -0.05 0.66
C ALA A 9 8.55 -0.47 1.72
N GLY A 10 9.42 -1.44 1.40
CA GLY A 10 10.43 -1.94 2.32
C GLY A 10 11.47 -0.88 2.68
N ILE A 11 11.86 -0.04 1.72
CA ILE A 11 12.76 1.09 1.96
C ILE A 11 12.13 2.12 2.89
N LEU A 12 10.85 2.46 2.70
CA LEU A 12 10.14 3.40 3.56
C LEU A 12 9.90 2.83 4.97
N HIS A 13 9.44 1.58 5.03
CA HIS A 13 9.08 0.88 6.27
C HIS A 13 10.31 0.48 7.11
N GLY A 14 11.47 0.34 6.46
CA GLY A 14 12.74 -0.03 7.08
C GLY A 14 13.03 -1.54 7.16
N HIS A 15 12.07 -2.39 6.76
CA HIS A 15 12.29 -3.82 6.60
C HIS A 15 11.23 -4.45 5.68
N TYR A 16 11.48 -5.69 5.26
CA TYR A 16 10.56 -6.50 4.47
C TYR A 16 9.83 -7.49 5.38
N CYS A 17 8.50 -7.41 5.45
CA CYS A 17 7.69 -8.37 6.21
C CYS A 17 6.42 -8.79 5.46
N PRO A 18 5.77 -9.91 5.85
CA PRO A 18 4.52 -10.35 5.22
C PRO A 18 3.38 -9.33 5.36
N GLY A 19 3.29 -8.63 6.49
CA GLY A 19 2.28 -7.59 6.71
C GLY A 19 2.39 -6.45 5.71
N LEU A 20 3.62 -6.01 5.41
CA LEU A 20 3.89 -5.00 4.39
C LEU A 20 3.48 -5.48 2.99
N ALA A 21 3.77 -6.74 2.65
CA ALA A 21 3.41 -7.33 1.36
C ALA A 21 1.89 -7.39 1.15
N ILE A 22 1.14 -7.72 2.21
CA ILE A 22 -0.33 -7.70 2.20
C ILE A 22 -0.84 -6.29 1.93
N GLY A 23 -0.29 -5.27 2.60
CA GLY A 23 -0.63 -3.86 2.38
C GLY A 23 -0.43 -3.42 0.93
N VAL A 24 0.73 -3.73 0.35
CA VAL A 24 1.04 -3.41 -1.06
C VAL A 24 0.06 -4.09 -2.01
N ARG A 25 -0.29 -5.36 -1.76
CA ARG A 25 -1.27 -6.05 -2.61
C ARG A 25 -2.66 -5.43 -2.47
N ALA A 26 -3.08 -5.09 -1.25
CA ALA A 26 -4.36 -4.47 -0.99
C ALA A 26 -4.48 -3.10 -1.70
N GLY A 27 -3.47 -2.24 -1.58
CA GLY A 27 -3.45 -0.93 -2.26
C GLY A 27 -3.43 -1.06 -3.79
N PHE A 28 -2.65 -2.02 -4.33
CA PHE A 28 -2.62 -2.30 -5.76
C PHE A 28 -3.98 -2.75 -6.30
N GLU A 29 -4.66 -3.67 -5.60
CA GLU A 29 -6.00 -4.12 -6.00
C GLU A 29 -7.06 -3.04 -5.82
N ALA A 30 -6.99 -2.25 -4.75
CA ALA A 30 -7.91 -1.13 -4.52
C ALA A 30 -7.83 -0.12 -5.68
N ASN A 31 -6.62 0.27 -6.10
CA ASN A 31 -6.42 1.14 -7.26
C ASN A 31 -7.03 0.55 -8.55
N ARG A 32 -6.89 -0.77 -8.76
CA ARG A 32 -7.44 -1.46 -9.94
C ARG A 32 -8.96 -1.53 -9.93
N ILE A 33 -9.56 -1.85 -8.79
CA ILE A 33 -11.02 -2.03 -8.63
C ILE A 33 -11.73 -0.67 -8.67
N LEU A 34 -11.20 0.31 -7.96
CA LEU A 34 -11.81 1.64 -7.80
C LEU A 34 -11.46 2.59 -8.94
N GLN A 35 -10.60 2.16 -9.88
CA GLN A 35 -10.14 2.93 -11.03
C GLN A 35 -9.66 4.34 -10.63
N ILE A 36 -8.82 4.39 -9.59
CA ILE A 36 -8.36 5.64 -9.01
C ILE A 36 -7.39 6.31 -10.00
N GLU A 37 -7.82 7.40 -10.62
CA GLU A 37 -6.98 8.17 -11.56
C GLU A 37 -6.12 9.23 -10.86
N SER A 38 -6.51 9.66 -9.65
CA SER A 38 -5.87 10.77 -8.95
C SER A 38 -4.86 10.28 -7.91
N ARG A 39 -3.60 10.70 -8.03
CA ARG A 39 -2.57 10.66 -6.97
C ARG A 39 -2.65 11.87 -6.03
N GLY A 40 -3.85 12.39 -5.78
CA GLY A 40 -4.08 13.68 -5.14
C GLY A 40 -4.58 13.62 -3.69
N HIS A 41 -4.72 14.81 -3.10
CA HIS A 41 -5.13 15.06 -1.72
C HIS A 41 -6.62 14.82 -1.43
N HIS A 42 -7.26 13.76 -1.94
CA HIS A 42 -8.66 13.44 -1.60
C HIS A 42 -8.95 11.93 -1.57
N LEU A 43 -7.91 11.09 -1.46
CA LEU A 43 -8.06 9.65 -1.26
C LEU A 43 -7.85 9.32 0.22
N TYR A 44 -8.85 8.72 0.85
CA TYR A 44 -8.81 8.32 2.25
C TYR A 44 -8.96 6.82 2.38
N CYS A 45 -8.11 6.21 3.20
CA CYS A 45 -8.25 4.83 3.65
C CYS A 45 -8.62 4.82 5.13
N ILE A 46 -9.66 4.06 5.47
CA ILE A 46 -9.96 3.72 6.86
C ILE A 46 -9.48 2.31 7.09
N ALA A 47 -8.55 2.13 8.03
CA ALA A 47 -8.03 0.84 8.41
C ALA A 47 -8.52 0.44 9.80
N GLU A 48 -8.84 -0.84 9.97
CA GLU A 48 -9.37 -1.38 11.23
C GLU A 48 -8.31 -1.52 12.32
N GLY A 49 -7.03 -1.46 11.96
CA GLY A 49 -5.91 -1.61 12.89
C GLY A 49 -4.67 -0.87 12.44
N ARG A 50 -3.70 -0.77 13.37
CA ARG A 50 -2.40 -0.15 13.14
C ARG A 50 -1.30 -1.21 13.11
N ALA A 51 -0.84 -1.57 11.92
CA ALA A 51 0.29 -2.47 11.72
C ALA A 51 1.01 -2.18 10.39
N CYS A 52 2.03 -2.98 10.06
CA CYS A 52 2.92 -2.78 8.90
C CYS A 52 2.21 -2.72 7.54
N HIS A 53 0.98 -3.24 7.43
CA HIS A 53 0.20 -3.16 6.19
C HIS A 53 -0.18 -1.73 5.81
N LEU A 54 -0.21 -0.78 6.76
CA LEU A 54 -0.53 0.62 6.48
C LEU A 54 0.51 1.26 5.55
N ASP A 55 1.80 1.04 5.82
CA ASP A 55 2.88 1.59 5.00
C ASP A 55 2.89 0.97 3.59
N GLY A 56 2.49 -0.31 3.48
CA GLY A 56 2.33 -0.98 2.20
C GLY A 56 1.14 -0.44 1.39
N LEU A 57 0.06 -0.06 2.07
CA LEU A 57 -1.17 0.45 1.44
C LEU A 57 -0.99 1.85 0.84
N GLN A 58 0.03 2.60 1.27
CA GLN A 58 0.38 3.93 0.75
C GLN A 58 1.15 3.89 -0.59
N MET A 59 1.45 2.70 -1.12
CA MET A 59 2.21 2.50 -2.37
C MET A 59 1.33 2.38 -3.60
#